data_AF-A0A2T4BV36-F1
#
_entry.id   AF-A0A2T4BV36-F1
#
_cell.length_a   1.000
_cell.length_b   1.000
_cell.length_c   1.000
_cell.angle_alpha   90.00
_cell.angle_beta   90.00
_cell.angle_gamma   90.00
#
_symmetry.space_group_name_H-M   'P 1'
#
loop_
_entity.id
_entity.type
_entity.pdbx_description
1 polymer ?
#
loop_
_entity_poly.entity_id
_entity_poly.type
_entity_poly.pdbx_seq_one_letter_code
_entity_poly.pdbx_strand_id
1 'polypeptide(L)'
;MRWSSVAVALASAKSFAAALDPVSVVGNKFFNKDGSQFFIKGIAYQLVPQDPLVDTDQCKRDAKLMAELGTNTIRVYHVDPDADHDGCMSAFDDAGIYVLADLDTFDTYIIPQNNYWNKTKFDRYAEVLDTFQKYDNLLGVFVGNENIATKDDSPTAPYLKAAARDMKAYRDAQGYREIPVGYSAADILQLRPMLQDYLTCGGNSSETVDFFALNSYSWCDPSNYKESTYDQLESYAKNFPVPIFLSETGCIVPGPRQFDDQDAIFGPDMVNDWSGAIIYEWIQEENGYGIITYAPAGQAPGPNVEGGFLRKGTPTPKLPDFTALKSKWATNTPTGVSRADYNADDVSTRACPSSTAGGWWQVDGDAKLPTLGQILAVKTETGSLATETGTSTAESTSDSTSDGSTGAATTSKPDSSSSTTSSADSAETSNGSPLDKRVTAFGAGLVGVVLGAAVLL
;
A
#
# COMPACT_ATOMS: atom_id res chain seq x y z
N MET A 1 18.37 -67.33 -33.89
CA MET A 1 17.64 -66.06 -33.70
C MET A 1 18.00 -65.53 -32.33
N ARG A 2 18.81 -64.47 -32.23
CA ARG A 2 19.07 -63.76 -30.98
C ARG A 2 18.47 -62.36 -31.15
N TRP A 3 17.46 -62.04 -30.36
CA TRP A 3 16.87 -60.71 -30.31
C TRP A 3 17.70 -59.87 -29.35
N SER A 4 18.34 -58.82 -29.87
CA SER A 4 18.98 -57.80 -29.04
C SER A 4 17.94 -56.73 -28.72
N SER A 5 17.52 -56.65 -27.46
CA SER A 5 16.68 -55.57 -26.95
C SER A 5 17.53 -54.31 -26.79
N VAL A 6 17.27 -53.28 -27.59
CA VAL A 6 17.80 -51.93 -27.39
C VAL A 6 16.90 -51.22 -26.39
N ALA A 7 17.42 -50.94 -25.19
CA ALA A 7 16.76 -50.08 -24.22
C ALA A 7 16.95 -48.63 -24.64
N VAL A 8 15.87 -47.97 -25.05
CA VAL A 8 15.84 -46.52 -25.28
C VAL A 8 15.66 -45.85 -23.91
N ALA A 9 16.72 -45.23 -23.41
CA ALA A 9 16.63 -44.35 -22.25
C ALA A 9 16.02 -43.01 -22.71
N LEU A 10 14.74 -42.79 -22.40
CA LEU A 10 14.14 -41.46 -22.48
C LEU A 10 14.74 -40.60 -21.36
N ALA A 11 15.69 -39.75 -21.70
CA ALA A 11 16.12 -38.66 -20.84
C ALA A 11 14.98 -37.63 -20.80
N SER A 12 14.27 -37.58 -19.69
CA SER A 12 13.35 -36.49 -19.36
C SER A 12 14.17 -35.22 -19.15
N ALA A 13 14.23 -34.37 -20.17
CA ALA A 13 14.71 -33.00 -20.02
C ALA A 13 13.77 -32.29 -19.04
N LYS A 14 14.25 -32.05 -17.83
CA LYS A 14 13.61 -31.06 -16.94
C LYS A 14 13.84 -29.72 -17.61
N SER A 15 12.81 -29.15 -18.23
CA SER A 15 12.82 -27.72 -18.54
C SER A 15 12.95 -27.00 -17.21
N PHE A 16 14.13 -26.44 -16.95
CA PHE A 16 14.24 -25.38 -15.96
C PHE A 16 13.45 -24.22 -16.55
N ALA A 17 12.32 -23.87 -15.93
CA ALA A 17 11.75 -22.55 -16.16
C ALA A 17 12.87 -21.57 -15.78
N ALA A 18 13.25 -20.69 -16.71
CA ALA A 18 14.12 -19.59 -16.35
C ALA A 18 13.32 -18.69 -15.41
N ALA A 19 13.97 -18.17 -14.37
CA ALA A 19 13.37 -17.15 -13.51
C ALA A 19 12.84 -16.00 -14.36
N LEU A 20 11.74 -15.38 -13.93
CA LEU A 20 11.21 -14.20 -14.59
C LEU A 20 12.27 -13.12 -14.62
N ASP A 21 12.46 -12.52 -15.78
CA ASP A 21 13.37 -11.39 -15.88
C ASP A 21 12.76 -10.16 -15.19
N PRO A 22 13.54 -9.36 -14.46
CA PRO A 22 13.02 -8.16 -13.82
C PRO A 22 12.36 -7.20 -14.80
N VAL A 23 11.19 -6.70 -14.42
CA VAL A 23 10.50 -5.61 -15.14
C VAL A 23 11.19 -4.28 -14.80
N SER A 24 11.37 -3.44 -15.82
CA SER A 24 12.00 -2.12 -15.71
C SER A 24 10.97 -0.99 -15.86
N VAL A 25 11.25 0.18 -15.27
CA VAL A 25 10.44 1.39 -15.43
C VAL A 25 11.15 2.35 -16.37
N VAL A 26 10.42 2.88 -17.36
CA VAL A 26 10.91 3.98 -18.18
C VAL A 26 9.76 4.96 -18.42
N GLY A 27 9.99 6.23 -18.06
CA GLY A 27 8.95 7.25 -18.09
C GLY A 27 7.75 6.76 -17.29
N ASN A 28 6.61 6.65 -17.95
CA ASN A 28 5.35 6.22 -17.34
C ASN A 28 4.92 4.79 -17.67
N LYS A 29 5.85 3.93 -18.08
CA LYS A 29 5.55 2.54 -18.47
C LYS A 29 6.50 1.53 -17.86
N PHE A 30 5.96 0.34 -17.61
CA PHE A 30 6.72 -0.86 -17.28
C PHE A 30 7.11 -1.61 -18.56
N PHE A 31 8.32 -2.18 -18.59
CA PHE A 31 8.82 -2.97 -19.73
C PHE A 31 9.45 -4.28 -19.29
N ASN A 32 9.06 -5.35 -19.98
CA ASN A 32 9.74 -6.65 -19.92
C ASN A 32 11.15 -6.53 -20.54
N LYS A 33 12.03 -7.49 -20.22
CA LYS A 33 13.39 -7.53 -20.79
C LYS A 33 13.44 -7.62 -22.31
N ASP A 34 12.43 -8.23 -22.94
CA ASP A 34 12.31 -8.30 -24.40
C ASP A 34 11.89 -6.97 -25.04
N GLY A 35 11.60 -5.94 -24.23
CA GLY A 35 11.18 -4.62 -24.66
C GLY A 35 9.67 -4.47 -24.87
N SER A 36 8.86 -5.51 -24.66
CA SER A 36 7.41 -5.35 -24.65
C SER A 36 6.93 -4.60 -23.41
N GLN A 37 5.91 -3.74 -23.56
CA GLN A 37 5.29 -3.08 -22.40
C GLN A 37 4.60 -4.13 -21.52
N PHE A 38 4.85 -4.04 -20.21
CA PHE A 38 4.23 -4.86 -19.19
C PHE A 38 2.97 -4.17 -18.66
N PHE A 39 1.87 -4.92 -18.57
CA PHE A 39 0.61 -4.48 -17.98
C PHE A 39 0.23 -5.40 -16.83
N ILE A 40 -0.18 -4.81 -15.71
CA ILE A 40 -0.57 -5.52 -14.49
C ILE A 40 -1.98 -6.09 -14.68
N LYS A 41 -2.10 -7.42 -14.63
CA LYS A 41 -3.35 -8.16 -14.38
C LYS A 41 -3.19 -8.82 -13.01
N GLY A 42 -3.50 -8.03 -11.98
CA GLY A 42 -3.13 -8.34 -10.62
C GLY A 42 -4.26 -8.87 -9.74
N ILE A 43 -3.89 -9.54 -8.66
CA ILE A 43 -4.80 -9.95 -7.57
C ILE A 43 -4.22 -9.53 -6.22
N ALA A 44 -5.01 -8.92 -5.35
CA ALA A 44 -4.66 -8.71 -3.94
C ALA A 44 -4.61 -10.06 -3.21
N TYR A 45 -3.47 -10.39 -2.60
CA TYR A 45 -3.19 -11.69 -1.98
C TYR A 45 -2.67 -11.53 -0.55
N GLN A 46 -3.59 -11.54 0.42
CA GLN A 46 -3.28 -11.50 1.85
C GLN A 46 -4.17 -12.50 2.60
N LEU A 47 -3.74 -13.77 2.66
CA LEU A 47 -4.56 -14.84 3.24
C LEU A 47 -4.73 -14.76 4.76
N VAL A 48 -3.72 -14.18 5.42
CA VAL A 48 -3.64 -14.01 6.87
C VAL A 48 -3.05 -12.63 7.14
N PRO A 49 -3.32 -12.00 8.30
CA PRO A 49 -2.84 -10.65 8.57
C PRO A 49 -1.31 -10.53 8.53
N GLN A 50 -0.56 -11.56 8.96
CA GLN A 50 0.89 -11.47 9.12
C GLN A 50 1.65 -11.54 7.80
N ASP A 51 1.72 -12.72 7.19
CA ASP A 51 2.51 -12.96 5.98
C ASP A 51 1.93 -14.16 5.20
N PRO A 52 1.46 -13.97 3.94
CA PRO A 52 0.91 -15.04 3.14
C PRO A 52 1.99 -15.77 2.29
N LEU A 53 3.24 -15.33 2.34
CA LEU A 53 4.36 -15.77 1.52
C LEU A 53 5.32 -16.74 2.26
N VAL A 54 4.86 -17.37 3.35
CA VAL A 54 5.66 -18.33 4.14
C VAL A 54 5.21 -19.78 4.00
N ASP A 55 4.11 -20.03 3.29
CA ASP A 55 3.52 -21.37 3.13
C ASP A 55 3.65 -21.84 1.67
N THR A 56 4.80 -22.43 1.35
CA THR A 56 5.14 -22.86 -0.01
C THR A 56 4.06 -23.73 -0.66
N ASP A 57 3.46 -24.65 0.09
CA ASP A 57 2.44 -25.55 -0.45
C ASP A 57 1.14 -24.81 -0.77
N GLN A 58 0.76 -23.82 0.05
CA GLN A 58 -0.38 -22.97 -0.23
C GLN A 58 -0.11 -22.07 -1.44
N CYS A 59 1.03 -21.37 -1.45
CA CYS A 59 1.44 -20.51 -2.57
C CYS A 59 1.42 -21.27 -3.91
N LYS A 60 1.89 -22.53 -3.95
CA LYS A 60 1.82 -23.37 -5.16
C LYS A 60 0.40 -23.68 -5.63
N ARG A 61 -0.55 -23.90 -4.70
CA ARG A 61 -1.95 -24.16 -5.05
C ARG A 61 -2.61 -22.90 -5.61
N ASP A 62 -2.37 -21.76 -4.98
CA ASP A 62 -2.95 -20.48 -5.39
C ASP A 62 -2.33 -19.97 -6.69
N ALA A 63 -1.00 -19.96 -6.80
CA ALA A 63 -0.28 -19.56 -8.00
C ALA A 63 -0.73 -20.36 -9.24
N LYS A 64 -0.96 -21.67 -9.08
CA LYS A 64 -1.50 -22.50 -10.16
C LYS A 64 -2.86 -21.99 -10.64
N LEU A 65 -3.81 -21.72 -9.74
CA LEU A 65 -5.14 -21.27 -10.12
C LEU A 65 -5.12 -19.81 -10.63
N MET A 66 -4.23 -18.97 -10.09
CA MET A 66 -3.98 -17.61 -10.59
C MET A 66 -3.44 -17.62 -12.02
N ALA A 67 -2.51 -18.52 -12.35
CA ALA A 67 -2.04 -18.70 -13.73
C ALA A 67 -3.18 -19.14 -14.66
N GLU A 68 -4.08 -20.03 -14.20
CA GLU A 68 -5.27 -20.42 -14.97
C GLU A 68 -6.31 -19.28 -15.13
N LEU A 69 -6.29 -18.30 -14.23
CA LEU A 69 -7.12 -17.08 -14.31
C LEU A 69 -6.53 -16.05 -15.29
N GLY A 70 -5.21 -16.05 -15.48
CA GLY A 70 -4.47 -15.08 -16.29
C GLY A 70 -3.80 -13.97 -15.48
N THR A 71 -3.65 -14.17 -14.17
CA THR A 71 -2.92 -13.28 -13.27
C THR A 71 -1.43 -13.27 -13.61
N ASN A 72 -0.80 -12.10 -13.61
CA ASN A 72 0.65 -11.96 -13.74
C ASN A 72 1.28 -11.14 -12.60
N THR A 73 0.50 -10.67 -11.64
CA THR A 73 1.00 -9.91 -10.48
C THR A 73 0.14 -10.20 -9.26
N ILE A 74 0.75 -10.24 -8.09
CA ILE A 74 0.04 -10.15 -6.81
C ILE A 74 0.48 -8.92 -6.03
N ARG A 75 -0.42 -8.38 -5.22
CA ARG A 75 -0.07 -7.42 -4.18
C ARG A 75 -0.16 -8.08 -2.81
N VAL A 76 0.87 -7.91 -2.00
CA VAL A 76 0.95 -8.40 -0.62
C VAL A 76 1.16 -7.20 0.30
N TYR A 77 0.31 -7.07 1.31
CA TYR A 77 0.22 -5.88 2.16
C TYR A 77 1.11 -5.98 3.39
N HIS A 78 1.35 -7.19 3.89
CA HIS A 78 2.24 -7.43 5.02
C HIS A 78 3.06 -8.69 4.81
N VAL A 79 4.34 -8.57 5.14
CA VAL A 79 5.33 -9.64 5.12
C VAL A 79 6.17 -9.57 6.39
N ASP A 80 6.66 -10.72 6.83
CA ASP A 80 7.60 -10.85 7.93
C ASP A 80 9.02 -10.91 7.35
N PRO A 81 9.87 -9.87 7.51
CA PRO A 81 11.21 -9.86 6.93
C PRO A 81 12.14 -10.94 7.49
N ASP A 82 11.83 -11.52 8.65
CA ASP A 82 12.62 -12.57 9.29
C ASP A 82 12.27 -13.98 8.76
N ALA A 83 11.20 -14.13 7.99
CA ALA A 83 10.73 -15.42 7.47
C ALA A 83 11.43 -15.83 6.16
N ASP A 84 11.30 -17.12 5.81
CA ASP A 84 11.80 -17.66 4.54
C ASP A 84 10.69 -17.62 3.47
N HIS A 85 10.88 -16.78 2.46
CA HIS A 85 9.94 -16.64 1.33
C HIS A 85 10.38 -17.37 0.06
N ASP A 86 11.55 -18.04 0.04
CA ASP A 86 12.14 -18.60 -1.18
C ASP A 86 11.14 -19.54 -1.90
N GLY A 87 10.43 -20.37 -1.14
CA GLY A 87 9.48 -21.32 -1.69
C GLY A 87 8.20 -20.70 -2.26
N CYS A 88 7.70 -19.61 -1.69
CA CYS A 88 6.54 -18.89 -2.23
C CYS A 88 6.92 -18.01 -3.41
N MET A 89 8.03 -17.28 -3.32
CA MET A 89 8.53 -16.46 -4.42
C MET A 89 8.82 -17.31 -5.66
N SER A 90 9.45 -18.49 -5.48
CA SER A 90 9.63 -19.47 -6.56
C SER A 90 8.30 -20.02 -7.10
N ALA A 91 7.29 -20.24 -6.26
CA ALA A 91 5.99 -20.73 -6.73
C ALA A 91 5.25 -19.71 -7.62
N PHE A 92 5.35 -18.42 -7.31
CA PHE A 92 4.80 -17.35 -8.14
C PHE A 92 5.64 -17.10 -9.39
N ASP A 93 6.96 -17.15 -9.28
CA ASP A 93 7.90 -17.05 -10.41
C ASP A 93 7.64 -18.15 -11.45
N ASP A 94 7.57 -19.42 -11.01
CA ASP A 94 7.24 -20.58 -11.86
C ASP A 94 5.88 -20.43 -12.57
N ALA A 95 4.96 -19.66 -11.99
CA ALA A 95 3.62 -19.39 -12.51
C ALA A 95 3.56 -18.14 -13.41
N GLY A 96 4.67 -17.42 -13.60
CA GLY A 96 4.70 -16.17 -14.37
C GLY A 96 4.15 -14.97 -13.62
N ILE A 97 4.18 -14.98 -12.30
CA ILE A 97 3.54 -13.99 -11.42
C ILE A 97 4.62 -13.19 -10.67
N TYR A 98 4.56 -11.87 -10.83
CA TYR A 98 5.36 -10.91 -10.06
C TYR A 98 4.68 -10.54 -8.74
N VAL A 99 5.46 -9.98 -7.81
CA VAL A 99 5.00 -9.53 -6.50
C VAL A 99 5.22 -8.03 -6.34
N LEU A 100 4.18 -7.30 -5.96
CA LEU A 100 4.27 -5.99 -5.33
C LEU A 100 4.12 -6.17 -3.82
N ALA A 101 5.04 -5.64 -3.04
CA ALA A 101 5.03 -5.76 -1.58
C ALA A 101 4.99 -4.38 -0.91
N ASP A 102 4.11 -4.20 0.06
CA ASP A 102 4.13 -3.03 0.93
C ASP A 102 5.28 -3.17 1.96
N LEU A 103 6.05 -2.10 2.16
CA LEU A 103 7.21 -2.09 3.07
C LEU A 103 6.81 -1.91 4.54
N ASP A 104 5.61 -1.40 4.80
CA ASP A 104 5.16 -1.17 6.16
C ASP A 104 4.79 -2.44 6.92
N THR A 105 5.18 -2.40 8.18
CA THR A 105 4.77 -3.33 9.23
C THR A 105 3.70 -2.68 10.10
N PHE A 106 2.99 -3.48 10.89
CA PHE A 106 1.88 -3.03 11.74
C PHE A 106 2.19 -1.84 12.67
N ASP A 107 3.46 -1.64 13.02
CA ASP A 107 3.94 -0.58 13.91
C ASP A 107 4.67 0.57 13.19
N THR A 108 4.73 0.55 11.85
CA THR A 108 5.53 1.52 11.08
C THR A 108 4.76 2.38 10.10
N TYR A 109 3.43 2.25 10.01
CA TYR A 109 2.56 3.11 9.19
C TYR A 109 2.80 4.61 9.41
N ILE A 110 3.04 5.36 8.34
CA ILE A 110 3.07 6.83 8.37
C ILE A 110 1.64 7.35 8.46
N ILE A 111 1.22 7.89 9.60
CA ILE A 111 -0.20 8.21 9.86
C ILE A 111 -0.43 9.71 10.08
N PRO A 112 -1.58 10.26 9.66
CA PRO A 112 -1.90 11.68 9.80
C PRO A 112 -1.88 12.20 11.23
N GLN A 113 -2.26 11.36 12.20
CA GLN A 113 -2.34 11.72 13.62
C GLN A 113 -0.96 11.99 14.22
N ASN A 114 0.09 11.43 13.60
CA ASN A 114 1.47 11.62 14.03
C ASN A 114 2.36 11.60 12.80
N ASN A 115 2.34 12.73 12.09
CA ASN A 115 3.11 13.00 10.89
C ASN A 115 4.62 12.98 11.19
N TYR A 116 5.24 11.80 11.16
CA TYR A 116 6.68 11.64 11.30
C TYR A 116 7.21 10.44 10.50
N TRP A 117 8.42 10.62 9.98
CA TRP A 117 9.24 9.58 9.36
C TRP A 117 10.56 9.53 10.13
N ASN A 118 10.85 8.40 10.78
CA ASN A 118 11.99 8.27 11.68
C ASN A 118 12.80 7.00 11.40
N LYS A 119 13.92 6.87 12.10
CA LYS A 119 14.85 5.76 11.93
C LYS A 119 14.20 4.40 12.16
N THR A 120 13.31 4.26 13.15
CA THR A 120 12.63 2.99 13.42
C THR A 120 11.79 2.53 12.22
N LYS A 121 11.02 3.43 11.62
CA LYS A 121 10.22 3.12 10.42
C LYS A 121 11.11 2.79 9.23
N PHE A 122 12.14 3.61 9.00
CA PHE A 122 13.14 3.38 7.95
C PHE A 122 13.83 2.02 8.08
N ASP A 123 14.27 1.66 9.29
CA ASP A 123 14.99 0.39 9.53
C ASP A 123 14.09 -0.81 9.20
N ARG A 124 12.81 -0.78 9.57
CA ARG A 124 11.86 -1.86 9.24
C ARG A 124 11.54 -1.94 7.74
N TYR A 125 11.38 -0.80 7.07
CA TYR A 125 11.20 -0.78 5.62
C TYR A 125 12.44 -1.34 4.90
N ALA A 126 13.64 -1.03 5.42
CA ALA A 126 14.90 -1.56 4.92
C ALA A 126 15.01 -3.07 5.12
N GLU A 127 14.60 -3.61 6.28
CA GLU A 127 14.54 -5.05 6.53
C GLU A 127 13.68 -5.78 5.49
N VAL A 128 12.47 -5.27 5.18
CA VAL A 128 11.62 -5.86 4.13
C VAL A 128 12.29 -5.77 2.76
N LEU A 129 12.87 -4.62 2.40
CA LEU A 129 13.55 -4.47 1.12
C LEU A 129 14.76 -5.41 1.00
N ASP A 130 15.56 -5.55 2.05
CA ASP A 130 16.73 -6.44 2.10
C ASP A 130 16.34 -7.90 1.87
N THR A 131 15.22 -8.34 2.46
CA THR A 131 14.70 -9.70 2.32
C THR A 131 14.21 -9.98 0.90
N PHE A 132 13.53 -9.03 0.26
CA PHE A 132 12.86 -9.27 -1.02
C PHE A 132 13.66 -8.86 -2.26
N GLN A 133 14.66 -7.97 -2.15
CA GLN A 133 15.37 -7.44 -3.33
C GLN A 133 16.05 -8.51 -4.20
N LYS A 134 16.38 -9.66 -3.60
CA LYS A 134 17.04 -10.78 -4.27
C LYS A 134 16.16 -11.53 -5.28
N TYR A 135 14.84 -11.32 -5.27
CA TYR A 135 13.91 -12.00 -6.16
C TYR A 135 13.68 -11.17 -7.44
N ASP A 136 13.92 -11.79 -8.60
CA ASP A 136 13.73 -11.12 -9.89
C ASP A 136 12.25 -10.79 -10.16
N ASN A 137 11.33 -11.61 -9.64
CA ASN A 137 9.89 -11.38 -9.73
C ASN A 137 9.34 -10.39 -8.69
N LEU A 138 10.18 -9.69 -7.91
CA LEU A 138 9.74 -8.50 -7.17
C LEU A 138 9.56 -7.32 -8.14
N LEU A 139 8.31 -6.99 -8.47
CA LEU A 139 7.96 -5.91 -9.41
C LEU A 139 8.26 -4.53 -8.84
N GLY A 140 8.01 -4.34 -7.55
CA GLY A 140 8.12 -3.03 -6.90
C GLY A 140 7.65 -3.09 -5.45
N VAL A 141 7.85 -1.99 -4.73
CA VAL A 141 7.47 -1.88 -3.32
C VAL A 141 6.68 -0.60 -3.02
N PHE A 142 5.75 -0.68 -2.07
CA PHE A 142 4.97 0.48 -1.63
C PHE A 142 5.53 1.05 -0.32
N VAL A 143 5.65 2.38 -0.22
CA VAL A 143 6.00 3.08 1.05
C VAL A 143 4.77 3.46 1.89
N GLY A 144 3.58 3.12 1.42
CA GLY A 144 2.34 3.40 2.11
C GLY A 144 1.11 3.10 1.26
N ASN A 145 0.01 2.90 1.97
CA ASN A 145 -1.30 2.57 1.45
C ASN A 145 -2.37 3.43 2.14
N GLU A 146 -3.08 4.25 1.37
CA GLU A 146 -4.23 5.05 1.82
C GLU A 146 -3.99 5.91 3.08
N ASN A 147 -2.74 6.29 3.35
CA ASN A 147 -2.39 7.09 4.53
C ASN A 147 -3.06 8.47 4.54
N ILE A 148 -3.53 8.94 3.38
CA ILE A 148 -4.28 10.17 3.19
C ILE A 148 -5.68 9.80 2.68
N ALA A 149 -6.66 9.75 3.58
CA ALA A 149 -8.02 9.28 3.28
C ALA A 149 -9.12 10.29 3.66
N THR A 150 -8.79 11.29 4.46
CA THR A 150 -9.73 12.33 4.90
C THR A 150 -9.19 13.73 4.65
N LYS A 151 -10.08 14.73 4.75
CA LYS A 151 -9.79 16.13 4.45
C LYS A 151 -8.53 16.67 5.14
N ASP A 152 -8.31 16.25 6.40
CA ASP A 152 -7.25 16.82 7.23
C ASP A 152 -5.91 16.05 7.11
N ASP A 153 -5.84 15.02 6.26
CA ASP A 153 -4.70 14.10 6.21
C ASP A 153 -3.60 14.54 5.24
N SER A 154 -3.86 15.50 4.35
CA SER A 154 -2.87 15.96 3.35
C SER A 154 -1.50 16.40 3.90
N PRO A 155 -1.35 16.92 5.15
CA PRO A 155 -0.05 17.18 5.76
C PRO A 155 0.86 15.94 5.91
N THR A 156 0.35 14.73 5.68
CA THR A 156 1.12 13.47 5.66
C THR A 156 1.98 13.32 4.40
N ALA A 157 1.62 13.99 3.29
CA ALA A 157 2.24 13.78 1.99
C ALA A 157 3.78 13.99 1.96
N PRO A 158 4.36 15.01 2.64
CA PRO A 158 5.82 15.18 2.69
C PRO A 158 6.55 13.99 3.33
N TYR A 159 5.94 13.28 4.28
CA TYR A 159 6.56 12.15 4.95
C TYR A 159 6.54 10.89 4.07
N LEU A 160 5.46 10.68 3.31
CA LEU A 160 5.38 9.62 2.31
C LEU A 160 6.42 9.82 1.21
N LYS A 161 6.54 11.06 0.70
CA LYS A 161 7.55 11.43 -0.30
C LYS A 161 8.98 11.30 0.24
N ALA A 162 9.22 11.64 1.51
CA ALA A 162 10.50 11.40 2.18
C ALA A 162 10.83 9.91 2.36
N ALA A 163 9.84 9.08 2.69
CA ALA A 163 10.04 7.63 2.76
C ALA A 163 10.44 7.05 1.41
N ALA A 164 9.77 7.44 0.32
CA ALA A 164 10.15 7.03 -1.04
C ALA A 164 11.60 7.46 -1.38
N ARG A 165 11.95 8.73 -1.14
CA ARG A 165 13.32 9.24 -1.32
C ARG A 165 14.34 8.39 -0.54
N ASP A 166 14.10 8.17 0.74
CA ASP A 166 15.06 7.51 1.62
C ASP A 166 15.21 6.02 1.29
N MET A 167 14.11 5.32 0.95
CA MET A 167 14.17 3.92 0.53
C MET A 167 14.86 3.74 -0.81
N LYS A 168 14.67 4.66 -1.77
CA LYS A 168 15.43 4.68 -3.04
C LYS A 168 16.91 4.91 -2.79
N ALA A 169 17.26 5.91 -1.96
CA ALA A 169 18.65 6.18 -1.61
C ALA A 169 19.32 4.99 -0.90
N TYR A 170 18.60 4.30 -0.02
CA TYR A 170 19.10 3.08 0.63
C TYR A 170 19.34 1.95 -0.38
N ARG A 171 18.34 1.63 -1.21
CA ARG A 171 18.44 0.64 -2.31
C ARG A 171 19.68 0.87 -3.16
N ASP A 172 19.89 2.10 -3.61
CA ASP A 172 20.98 2.46 -4.50
C ASP A 172 22.35 2.37 -3.77
N ALA A 173 22.40 2.77 -2.50
CA ALA A 173 23.62 2.68 -1.68
C ALA A 173 24.04 1.23 -1.39
N GLN A 174 23.08 0.30 -1.30
CA GLN A 174 23.36 -1.14 -1.17
C GLN A 174 23.75 -1.79 -2.50
N GLY A 175 23.58 -1.09 -3.63
CA GLY A 175 23.82 -1.64 -4.96
C GLY A 175 22.79 -2.68 -5.40
N TYR A 176 21.56 -2.59 -4.87
CA TYR A 176 20.45 -3.43 -5.30
C TYR A 176 20.01 -3.08 -6.72
N ARG A 177 19.25 -3.98 -7.35
CA ARG A 177 18.51 -3.67 -8.57
C ARG A 177 17.62 -2.43 -8.33
N GLU A 178 17.38 -1.63 -9.37
CA GLU A 178 16.45 -0.50 -9.35
C GLU A 178 14.98 -0.95 -9.24
N ILE A 179 14.63 -1.61 -8.14
CA ILE A 179 13.28 -2.00 -7.76
C ILE A 179 12.48 -0.71 -7.53
N PRO A 180 11.41 -0.45 -8.29
CA PRO A 180 10.70 0.80 -8.19
C PRO A 180 9.97 0.93 -6.85
N VAL A 181 10.00 2.12 -6.27
CA VAL A 181 9.38 2.46 -4.99
C VAL A 181 8.22 3.42 -5.20
N GLY A 182 7.00 3.00 -4.88
CA GLY A 182 5.78 3.78 -5.13
C GLY A 182 4.83 3.90 -3.95
N TYR A 183 3.61 4.38 -4.23
CA TYR A 183 2.59 4.65 -3.21
C TYR A 183 1.20 4.27 -3.73
N SER A 184 0.34 3.73 -2.85
CA SER A 184 -1.05 3.38 -3.13
C SER A 184 -1.99 4.38 -2.44
N ALA A 185 -2.75 5.14 -3.23
CA ALA A 185 -3.64 6.19 -2.75
C ALA A 185 -5.10 5.72 -2.62
N ALA A 186 -5.84 6.34 -1.68
CA ALA A 186 -7.30 6.22 -1.62
C ALA A 186 -7.96 7.09 -2.70
N ASP A 187 -9.11 6.66 -3.21
CA ASP A 187 -9.89 7.42 -4.20
C ASP A 187 -10.79 8.51 -3.58
N ILE A 188 -10.15 9.58 -3.11
CA ILE A 188 -10.84 10.77 -2.57
C ILE A 188 -10.76 11.91 -3.58
N LEU A 189 -11.91 12.26 -4.19
CA LEU A 189 -12.00 13.19 -5.33
C LEU A 189 -11.18 14.48 -5.18
N GLN A 190 -11.20 15.11 -4.00
CA GLN A 190 -10.51 16.38 -3.74
C GLN A 190 -9.01 16.22 -3.45
N LEU A 191 -8.58 15.04 -2.99
CA LEU A 191 -7.19 14.77 -2.61
C LEU A 191 -6.41 14.09 -3.74
N ARG A 192 -7.05 13.19 -4.48
CA ARG A 192 -6.44 12.35 -5.52
C ARG A 192 -5.56 13.11 -6.52
N PRO A 193 -6.06 14.12 -7.26
CA PRO A 193 -5.22 14.84 -8.23
C PRO A 193 -4.07 15.59 -7.55
N MET A 194 -4.30 16.11 -6.35
CA MET A 194 -3.27 16.84 -5.60
C MET A 194 -2.17 15.90 -5.11
N LEU A 195 -2.54 14.73 -4.60
CA LEU A 195 -1.61 13.77 -4.06
C LEU A 195 -0.73 13.15 -5.14
N GLN A 196 -1.32 12.73 -6.28
CA GLN A 196 -0.53 12.18 -7.40
C GLN A 196 0.46 13.22 -7.96
N ASP A 197 0.05 14.49 -8.06
CA ASP A 197 0.91 15.56 -8.54
C ASP A 197 2.02 15.85 -7.53
N TYR A 198 1.69 15.93 -6.24
CA TYR A 198 2.67 16.21 -5.19
C TYR A 198 3.77 15.14 -5.11
N LEU A 199 3.41 13.85 -5.16
CA LEU A 199 4.37 12.75 -5.07
C LEU A 199 5.29 12.65 -6.29
N THR A 200 4.97 13.35 -7.39
CA THR A 200 5.74 13.33 -8.65
C THR A 200 6.31 14.68 -9.07
N CYS A 201 6.03 15.76 -8.34
CA CYS A 201 6.52 17.11 -8.62
C CYS A 201 7.92 17.39 -8.05
N GLY A 202 8.44 18.60 -8.31
CA GLY A 202 9.70 19.12 -7.73
C GLY A 202 10.91 19.01 -8.66
N GLY A 203 10.79 18.27 -9.77
CA GLY A 203 11.83 18.15 -10.80
C GLY A 203 13.09 17.37 -10.37
N ASN A 204 13.08 16.79 -9.17
CA ASN A 204 14.14 15.93 -8.65
C ASN A 204 13.63 14.48 -8.58
N SER A 205 14.03 13.65 -9.54
CA SER A 205 13.57 12.26 -9.63
C SER A 205 14.00 11.37 -8.46
N SER A 206 15.00 11.77 -7.66
CA SER A 206 15.34 11.03 -6.42
C SER A 206 14.32 11.22 -5.32
N GLU A 207 13.47 12.25 -5.40
CA GLU A 207 12.43 12.58 -4.42
C GLU A 207 11.02 12.23 -4.90
N THR A 208 10.84 11.91 -6.19
CA THR A 208 9.56 11.43 -6.70
C THR A 208 9.41 9.93 -6.46
N VAL A 209 8.16 9.48 -6.31
CA VAL A 209 7.85 8.04 -6.40
C VAL A 209 8.19 7.50 -7.80
N ASP A 210 8.50 6.20 -7.91
CA ASP A 210 8.79 5.53 -9.19
C ASP A 210 7.52 5.01 -9.88
N PHE A 211 6.40 4.90 -9.16
CA PHE A 211 5.05 4.68 -9.69
C PHE A 211 4.01 5.24 -8.70
N PHE A 212 2.80 5.48 -9.19
CA PHE A 212 1.65 5.86 -8.37
C PHE A 212 0.53 4.86 -8.59
N ALA A 213 -0.14 4.43 -7.53
CA ALA A 213 -1.29 3.55 -7.66
C ALA A 213 -2.50 4.12 -6.92
N LEU A 214 -3.69 3.69 -7.35
CA LEU A 214 -4.96 4.15 -6.80
C LEU A 214 -5.85 2.95 -6.47
N ASN A 215 -6.36 2.92 -5.25
CA ASN A 215 -7.46 2.06 -4.86
C ASN A 215 -8.77 2.72 -5.27
N SER A 216 -9.33 2.35 -6.42
CA SER A 216 -10.57 2.93 -6.92
C SER A 216 -11.65 1.88 -7.09
N TYR A 217 -12.75 2.07 -6.37
CA TYR A 217 -13.97 1.27 -6.44
C TYR A 217 -15.10 2.04 -7.14
N SER A 218 -14.77 3.07 -7.91
CA SER A 218 -15.73 3.97 -8.56
C SER A 218 -16.54 3.30 -9.68
N TRP A 219 -16.05 2.18 -10.22
CA TRP A 219 -16.81 1.35 -11.15
C TRP A 219 -17.52 0.21 -10.41
N CYS A 220 -18.85 0.30 -10.33
CA CYS A 220 -19.70 -0.73 -9.74
C CYS A 220 -20.68 -1.29 -10.77
N ASP A 221 -20.57 -2.58 -11.10
CA ASP A 221 -21.34 -3.17 -12.19
C ASP A 221 -22.86 -3.23 -11.92
N PRO A 222 -23.69 -3.04 -12.96
CA PRO A 222 -23.32 -2.58 -14.31
C PRO A 222 -23.00 -1.07 -14.31
N SER A 223 -21.92 -0.68 -15.00
CA SER A 223 -21.54 0.72 -15.19
C SER A 223 -20.95 0.93 -16.59
N ASN A 224 -20.47 2.15 -16.84
CA ASN A 224 -19.69 2.48 -18.04
C ASN A 224 -18.63 3.53 -17.69
N TYR A 225 -17.77 3.82 -18.67
CA TYR A 225 -16.61 4.70 -18.53
C TYR A 225 -16.91 6.09 -17.94
N LYS A 226 -18.09 6.66 -18.22
CA LYS A 226 -18.48 7.98 -17.69
C LYS A 226 -19.18 7.88 -16.34
N GLU A 227 -20.09 6.93 -16.18
CA GLU A 227 -20.83 6.74 -14.91
C GLU A 227 -19.90 6.35 -13.77
N SER A 228 -18.89 5.55 -14.06
CA SER A 228 -17.82 5.17 -13.11
C SER A 228 -16.83 6.29 -12.82
N THR A 229 -16.86 7.41 -13.55
CA THR A 229 -15.85 8.49 -13.51
C THR A 229 -14.44 8.09 -13.94
N TYR A 230 -14.28 6.95 -14.62
CA TYR A 230 -13.00 6.55 -15.22
C TYR A 230 -12.53 7.54 -16.28
N ASP A 231 -13.44 8.26 -16.95
CA ASP A 231 -13.10 9.38 -17.84
C ASP A 231 -12.36 10.52 -17.13
N GLN A 232 -12.70 10.77 -15.85
CA GLN A 232 -11.98 11.74 -15.03
C GLN A 232 -10.63 11.19 -14.57
N LEU A 233 -10.58 9.92 -14.15
CA LEU A 233 -9.32 9.24 -13.81
C LEU A 233 -8.31 9.32 -14.94
N GLU A 234 -8.74 8.99 -16.16
CA GLU A 234 -7.94 9.09 -17.36
C GLU A 234 -7.46 10.52 -17.62
N SER A 235 -8.31 11.53 -17.44
CA SER A 235 -7.89 12.93 -17.61
C SER A 235 -6.72 13.31 -16.68
N TYR A 236 -6.63 12.68 -15.50
CA TYR A 236 -5.53 12.84 -14.55
C TYR A 236 -4.37 11.85 -14.78
N ALA A 237 -4.48 10.89 -15.68
CA ALA A 237 -3.40 9.94 -15.99
C ALA A 237 -2.61 10.34 -17.25
N LYS A 238 -3.22 11.13 -18.14
CA LYS A 238 -2.59 11.59 -19.38
C LYS A 238 -1.22 12.21 -19.17
N ASN A 239 -0.24 11.64 -19.87
CA ASN A 239 1.17 12.06 -19.85
C ASN A 239 1.74 12.17 -18.42
N PHE A 240 1.21 11.42 -17.45
CA PHE A 240 1.72 11.41 -16.09
C PHE A 240 3.18 10.92 -16.07
N PRO A 241 4.07 11.40 -15.19
CA PRO A 241 5.52 11.20 -15.35
C PRO A 241 6.03 9.81 -14.94
N VAL A 242 5.21 9.01 -14.28
CA VAL A 242 5.55 7.67 -13.77
C VAL A 242 4.41 6.70 -14.06
N PRO A 243 4.64 5.37 -14.06
CA PRO A 243 3.57 4.41 -14.26
C PRO A 243 2.44 4.63 -13.26
N ILE A 244 1.21 4.60 -13.76
CA ILE A 244 0.00 4.67 -12.94
C ILE A 244 -0.88 3.45 -13.17
N PHE A 245 -1.40 2.84 -12.11
CA PHE A 245 -2.28 1.67 -12.19
C PHE A 245 -3.28 1.66 -11.04
N LEU A 246 -4.32 0.82 -11.16
CA LEU A 246 -5.26 0.62 -10.05
C LEU A 246 -4.71 -0.47 -9.12
N SER A 247 -4.29 -0.10 -7.93
CA SER A 247 -3.77 -1.04 -6.92
C SER A 247 -4.86 -1.86 -6.24
N GLU A 248 -6.11 -1.39 -6.33
CA GLU A 248 -7.33 -2.14 -6.00
C GLU A 248 -8.50 -1.64 -6.86
N THR A 249 -9.29 -2.58 -7.39
CA THR A 249 -10.60 -2.36 -8.02
C THR A 249 -11.50 -3.59 -7.81
N GLY A 250 -12.77 -3.49 -8.20
CA GLY A 250 -13.74 -4.59 -8.15
C GLY A 250 -14.86 -4.35 -7.14
N CYS A 251 -15.54 -3.21 -7.24
CA CYS A 251 -16.71 -2.87 -6.41
C CYS A 251 -17.76 -3.98 -6.42
N ILE A 252 -18.26 -4.36 -5.24
CA ILE A 252 -19.19 -5.49 -5.07
C ILE A 252 -20.67 -5.10 -5.01
N VAL A 253 -21.00 -3.80 -4.93
CA VAL A 253 -22.39 -3.30 -4.82
C VAL A 253 -22.70 -2.34 -5.97
N PRO A 254 -23.76 -2.56 -6.77
CA PRO A 254 -24.86 -3.50 -6.52
C PRO A 254 -24.57 -4.96 -6.85
N GLY A 255 -23.63 -5.23 -7.78
CA GLY A 255 -23.21 -6.59 -8.14
C GLY A 255 -24.26 -7.41 -8.90
N PRO A 256 -23.94 -8.66 -9.30
CA PRO A 256 -22.63 -9.31 -9.15
C PRO A 256 -21.56 -8.65 -10.04
N ARG A 257 -20.28 -8.84 -9.69
CA ARG A 257 -19.14 -8.30 -10.44
C ARG A 257 -19.07 -8.95 -11.83
N GLN A 258 -19.23 -8.13 -12.86
CA GLN A 258 -18.99 -8.50 -14.26
C GLN A 258 -17.56 -8.18 -14.69
N PHE A 259 -16.88 -7.31 -13.93
CA PHE A 259 -15.54 -6.81 -14.22
C PHE A 259 -15.49 -6.07 -15.57
N ASP A 260 -16.54 -5.30 -15.88
CA ASP A 260 -16.60 -4.51 -17.12
C ASP A 260 -15.57 -3.37 -17.10
N ASP A 261 -15.09 -2.96 -15.93
CA ASP A 261 -13.98 -2.01 -15.75
C ASP A 261 -12.68 -2.50 -16.42
N GLN A 262 -12.44 -3.81 -16.45
CA GLN A 262 -11.25 -4.40 -17.09
C GLN A 262 -11.22 -4.14 -18.59
N ASP A 263 -12.38 -4.10 -19.25
CA ASP A 263 -12.46 -3.77 -20.68
C ASP A 263 -12.11 -2.31 -20.94
N ALA A 264 -12.43 -1.40 -20.01
CA ALA A 264 -12.03 -0.01 -20.09
C ALA A 264 -10.52 0.17 -19.82
N ILE A 265 -10.00 -0.43 -18.75
CA ILE A 265 -8.60 -0.31 -18.30
C ILE A 265 -7.62 -0.81 -19.38
N PHE A 266 -7.92 -1.97 -19.97
CA PHE A 266 -7.09 -2.55 -21.04
C PHE A 266 -7.55 -2.14 -22.45
N GLY A 267 -8.54 -1.25 -22.53
CA GLY A 267 -9.13 -0.75 -23.76
C GLY A 267 -8.44 0.52 -24.28
N PRO A 268 -8.82 0.99 -25.48
CA PRO A 268 -8.16 2.09 -26.17
C PRO A 268 -8.21 3.44 -25.43
N ASP A 269 -9.17 3.61 -24.51
CA ASP A 269 -9.32 4.86 -23.75
C ASP A 269 -8.28 5.02 -22.63
N MET A 270 -7.77 3.91 -22.05
CA MET A 270 -6.89 3.95 -20.87
C MET A 270 -5.53 3.26 -21.08
N VAL A 271 -5.41 2.31 -22.01
CA VAL A 271 -4.18 1.48 -22.19
C VAL A 271 -2.91 2.30 -22.48
N ASN A 272 -3.05 3.54 -22.96
CA ASN A 272 -1.91 4.40 -23.25
C ASN A 272 -1.32 5.05 -22.00
N ASP A 273 -2.10 5.22 -20.93
CA ASP A 273 -1.68 5.96 -19.73
C ASP A 273 -1.72 5.07 -18.47
N TRP A 274 -2.63 4.10 -18.41
CA TRP A 274 -2.75 3.15 -17.29
C TRP A 274 -1.98 1.85 -17.55
N SER A 275 -1.25 1.41 -16.54
CA SER A 275 -0.41 0.21 -16.54
C SER A 275 -1.13 -1.04 -16.02
N GLY A 276 -2.47 -1.03 -16.01
CA GLY A 276 -3.30 -2.16 -15.59
C GLY A 276 -3.97 -1.97 -14.23
N ALA A 277 -4.37 -3.09 -13.62
CA ALA A 277 -5.15 -3.10 -12.39
C ALA A 277 -4.97 -4.38 -11.56
N ILE A 278 -5.27 -4.27 -10.27
CA ILE A 278 -5.25 -5.35 -9.29
C ILE A 278 -6.66 -5.52 -8.72
N ILE A 279 -7.23 -6.73 -8.82
CA ILE A 279 -8.55 -7.03 -8.26
C ILE A 279 -8.44 -7.29 -6.77
N TYR A 280 -9.29 -6.62 -5.99
CA TYR A 280 -9.49 -6.89 -4.58
C TYR A 280 -10.68 -7.87 -4.41
N GLU A 281 -10.51 -9.11 -3.95
CA GLU A 281 -9.25 -9.77 -3.58
C GLU A 281 -9.32 -11.30 -3.84
N TRP A 282 -8.22 -12.03 -3.60
CA TRP A 282 -8.16 -13.48 -3.85
C TRP A 282 -9.19 -14.25 -3.01
N ILE A 283 -9.07 -14.18 -1.69
CA ILE A 283 -9.80 -15.03 -0.74
C ILE A 283 -11.13 -14.41 -0.32
N GLN A 284 -12.18 -15.22 -0.22
CA GLN A 284 -13.45 -14.78 0.36
C GLN A 284 -13.35 -14.67 1.88
N GLU A 285 -13.68 -13.48 2.38
CA GLU A 285 -13.75 -13.17 3.80
C GLU A 285 -15.13 -12.61 4.19
N GLU A 286 -15.26 -12.04 5.39
CA GLU A 286 -16.47 -11.35 5.85
C GLU A 286 -16.85 -10.16 4.95
N ASN A 287 -15.87 -9.56 4.26
CA ASN A 287 -16.04 -8.34 3.46
C ASN A 287 -16.73 -8.54 2.10
N GLY A 288 -16.91 -9.77 1.62
CA GLY A 288 -17.59 -10.03 0.34
C GLY A 288 -16.73 -10.04 -0.93
N TYR A 289 -15.43 -9.71 -0.86
CA TYR A 289 -14.62 -9.38 -2.05
C TYR A 289 -13.90 -10.57 -2.73
N GLY A 290 -13.83 -11.72 -2.08
CA GLY A 290 -13.08 -12.85 -2.61
C GLY A 290 -13.60 -13.44 -3.92
N ILE A 291 -12.66 -13.91 -4.75
CA ILE A 291 -12.94 -14.65 -5.98
C ILE A 291 -12.70 -16.16 -5.85
N ILE A 292 -12.09 -16.63 -4.75
CA ILE A 292 -12.03 -18.05 -4.37
C ILE A 292 -12.45 -18.26 -2.91
N THR A 293 -12.67 -19.51 -2.53
CA THR A 293 -12.73 -19.93 -1.13
C THR A 293 -11.99 -21.25 -0.91
N TYR A 294 -11.47 -21.49 0.29
CA TYR A 294 -10.89 -22.78 0.67
C TYR A 294 -11.92 -23.75 1.28
N ALA A 295 -13.04 -23.23 1.79
CA ALA A 295 -14.16 -23.99 2.35
C ALA A 295 -15.44 -23.13 2.38
N PRO A 296 -16.63 -23.70 2.57
CA PRO A 296 -17.83 -22.89 2.83
C PRO A 296 -17.65 -21.95 4.04
N ALA A 297 -18.29 -20.79 4.03
CA ALA A 297 -18.29 -19.88 5.17
C ALA A 297 -18.91 -20.53 6.42
N GLY A 298 -18.63 -19.96 7.61
CA GLY A 298 -19.16 -20.45 8.89
C GLY A 298 -18.36 -21.61 9.49
N GLN A 299 -17.06 -21.66 9.20
CA GLN A 299 -16.13 -22.59 9.84
C GLN A 299 -16.05 -22.33 11.35
N ALA A 300 -15.99 -23.39 12.15
CA ALA A 300 -15.78 -23.26 13.59
C ALA A 300 -14.39 -22.66 13.88
N PRO A 301 -14.23 -21.86 14.94
CA PRO A 301 -12.92 -21.34 15.34
C PRO A 301 -11.89 -22.47 15.46
N GLY A 302 -10.73 -22.28 14.85
CA GLY A 302 -9.68 -23.28 14.77
C GLY A 302 -8.44 -22.78 14.04
N PRO A 303 -7.41 -23.62 13.88
CA PRO A 303 -6.22 -23.26 13.13
C PRO A 303 -6.58 -22.80 11.72
N ASN A 304 -6.01 -21.67 11.29
CA ASN A 304 -6.26 -21.07 9.99
C ASN A 304 -7.73 -20.71 9.73
N VAL A 305 -8.53 -20.41 10.76
CA VAL A 305 -9.89 -19.90 10.60
C VAL A 305 -10.00 -18.52 11.23
N GLU A 306 -10.40 -17.52 10.45
CA GLU A 306 -10.66 -16.16 10.91
C GLU A 306 -12.01 -15.68 10.34
N GLY A 307 -12.82 -14.99 11.14
CA GLY A 307 -14.15 -14.53 10.69
C GLY A 307 -15.10 -15.67 10.25
N GLY A 308 -14.79 -16.92 10.58
CA GLY A 308 -15.52 -18.09 10.07
C GLY A 308 -15.12 -18.53 8.65
N PHE A 309 -13.99 -18.04 8.13
CA PHE A 309 -13.42 -18.41 6.83
C PHE A 309 -12.10 -19.14 7.02
N LEU A 310 -11.93 -20.27 6.32
CA LEU A 310 -10.67 -21.00 6.28
C LEU A 310 -9.65 -20.19 5.46
N ARG A 311 -8.40 -20.07 5.95
CA ARG A 311 -7.30 -19.27 5.36
C ARG A 311 -6.31 -20.07 4.53
N LYS A 312 -6.44 -21.40 4.52
CA LYS A 312 -5.55 -22.32 3.80
C LYS A 312 -6.34 -23.51 3.26
N GLY A 313 -6.05 -23.95 2.04
CA GLY A 313 -6.64 -25.16 1.47
C GLY A 313 -6.50 -25.23 -0.04
N THR A 314 -7.32 -26.06 -0.66
CA THR A 314 -7.46 -26.06 -2.13
C THR A 314 -8.36 -24.90 -2.53
N PRO A 315 -7.87 -23.91 -3.30
CA PRO A 315 -8.70 -22.79 -3.73
C PRO A 315 -9.81 -23.30 -4.65
N THR A 316 -11.05 -22.94 -4.33
CA THR A 316 -12.25 -23.25 -5.12
C THR A 316 -12.80 -21.94 -5.69
N PRO A 317 -12.92 -21.81 -7.03
CA PRO A 317 -13.53 -20.65 -7.67
C PRO A 317 -14.89 -20.28 -7.06
N LYS A 318 -15.04 -19.02 -6.66
CA LYS A 318 -16.32 -18.45 -6.24
C LYS A 318 -17.04 -17.86 -7.45
N LEU A 319 -18.22 -18.38 -7.73
CA LEU A 319 -19.05 -17.94 -8.85
C LEU A 319 -20.06 -16.88 -8.42
N PRO A 320 -20.43 -15.93 -9.31
CA PRO A 320 -19.98 -15.84 -10.71
C PRO A 320 -18.61 -15.18 -10.92
N ASP A 321 -18.09 -14.47 -9.92
CA ASP A 321 -16.96 -13.54 -10.03
C ASP A 321 -15.72 -14.13 -10.72
N PHE A 322 -15.25 -15.31 -10.29
CA PHE A 322 -14.05 -15.94 -10.88
C PHE A 322 -14.20 -16.17 -12.39
N THR A 323 -15.36 -16.65 -12.82
CA THR A 323 -15.62 -16.93 -14.25
C THR A 323 -15.79 -15.64 -15.05
N ALA A 324 -16.41 -14.61 -14.47
CA ALA A 324 -16.54 -13.31 -15.12
C ALA A 324 -15.16 -12.69 -15.39
N LEU A 325 -14.32 -12.60 -14.35
CA LEU A 325 -12.95 -12.06 -14.47
C LEU A 325 -12.10 -12.87 -15.46
N LYS A 326 -12.13 -14.21 -15.36
CA LYS A 326 -11.43 -15.10 -16.30
C LYS A 326 -11.84 -14.84 -17.74
N SER A 327 -13.14 -14.61 -17.98
CA SER A 327 -13.66 -14.35 -19.32
C SER A 327 -13.18 -13.00 -19.87
N LYS A 328 -13.16 -11.95 -19.04
CA LYS A 328 -12.60 -10.65 -19.40
C LYS A 328 -11.13 -10.76 -19.78
N TRP A 329 -10.31 -11.25 -18.86
CA TRP A 329 -8.86 -11.31 -19.04
C TRP A 329 -8.40 -12.25 -20.15
N ALA A 330 -9.19 -13.26 -20.54
CA ALA A 330 -8.95 -14.08 -21.73
C ALA A 330 -9.04 -13.28 -23.03
N THR A 331 -9.79 -12.17 -23.06
CA THR A 331 -9.97 -11.31 -24.23
C THR A 331 -9.21 -9.99 -24.15
N ASN A 332 -8.93 -9.47 -22.95
CA ASN A 332 -8.14 -8.25 -22.78
C ASN A 332 -6.68 -8.50 -23.19
N THR A 333 -6.33 -8.08 -24.40
CA THR A 333 -4.99 -8.21 -24.99
C THR A 333 -4.45 -6.82 -25.31
N PRO A 334 -4.05 -6.03 -24.28
CA PRO A 334 -3.65 -4.64 -24.46
C PRO A 334 -2.48 -4.54 -25.45
N THR A 335 -2.60 -3.66 -26.43
CA THR A 335 -1.50 -3.34 -27.35
C THR A 335 -0.71 -2.18 -26.76
N GLY A 336 0.42 -2.49 -26.14
CA GLY A 336 1.33 -1.48 -25.63
C GLY A 336 2.28 -0.93 -26.70
N VAL A 337 3.24 -0.13 -26.24
CA VAL A 337 4.36 0.38 -27.05
C VAL A 337 5.60 -0.50 -26.82
N SER A 338 6.47 -0.64 -27.82
CA SER A 338 7.77 -1.26 -27.61
C SER A 338 8.71 -0.28 -26.89
N ARG A 339 9.64 -0.78 -26.07
CA ARG A 339 10.62 0.05 -25.37
C ARG A 339 11.46 0.90 -26.34
N ALA A 340 11.74 0.37 -27.53
CA ALA A 340 12.52 1.05 -28.56
C ALA A 340 11.76 2.21 -29.21
N ASP A 341 10.43 2.10 -29.30
CA ASP A 341 9.57 3.13 -29.90
C ASP A 341 9.03 4.13 -28.86
N TYR A 342 9.24 3.87 -27.57
CA TYR A 342 8.77 4.73 -26.49
C TYR A 342 9.71 5.92 -26.23
N ASN A 343 9.15 7.13 -26.32
CA ASN A 343 9.82 8.38 -25.94
C ASN A 343 9.43 8.80 -24.52
N ALA A 344 10.38 8.76 -23.59
CA ALA A 344 10.14 9.19 -22.21
C ALA A 344 9.96 10.71 -22.08
N ASP A 345 10.33 11.51 -23.08
CA ASP A 345 10.16 12.97 -23.04
C ASP A 345 8.69 13.40 -23.30
N ASP A 346 7.81 12.47 -23.69
CA ASP A 346 6.39 12.76 -23.93
C ASP A 346 5.59 12.90 -22.61
N VAL A 347 6.16 12.44 -21.49
CA VAL A 347 5.53 12.57 -20.17
C VAL A 347 5.84 13.94 -19.55
N SER A 348 4.98 14.42 -18.65
CA SER A 348 5.11 15.72 -18.02
C SER A 348 4.97 15.62 -16.51
N THR A 349 6.01 16.06 -15.80
CA THR A 349 5.89 16.38 -14.38
C THR A 349 4.99 17.59 -14.19
N ARG A 350 3.99 17.47 -13.32
CA ARG A 350 3.09 18.57 -12.97
C ARG A 350 3.70 19.47 -11.91
N ALA A 351 3.24 20.71 -11.85
CA ALA A 351 3.64 21.63 -10.79
C ALA A 351 3.21 21.07 -9.43
N CYS A 352 4.02 21.29 -8.39
CA CYS A 352 3.60 20.93 -7.05
C CYS A 352 2.32 21.71 -6.68
N PRO A 353 1.29 21.05 -6.17
CA PRO A 353 0.02 21.69 -5.84
C PRO A 353 0.19 22.77 -4.77
N SER A 354 -0.50 23.90 -4.94
CA SER A 354 -0.68 24.88 -3.87
C SER A 354 -1.76 24.45 -2.88
N SER A 355 -1.67 24.94 -1.66
CA SER A 355 -2.72 24.74 -0.66
C SER A 355 -4.07 25.27 -1.15
N THR A 356 -5.15 24.58 -0.80
CA THR A 356 -6.51 24.90 -1.23
C THR A 356 -7.26 25.65 -0.15
N ALA A 357 -8.02 26.69 -0.52
CA ALA A 357 -8.80 27.48 0.43
C ALA A 357 -9.85 26.65 1.21
N GLY A 358 -10.30 25.52 0.65
CA GLY A 358 -11.22 24.60 1.31
C GLY A 358 -10.59 23.71 2.38
N GLY A 359 -9.25 23.70 2.50
CA GLY A 359 -8.49 22.90 3.46
C GLY A 359 -8.37 21.41 3.11
N TRP A 360 -8.81 20.99 1.92
CA TRP A 360 -8.64 19.61 1.44
C TRP A 360 -7.16 19.30 1.21
N TRP A 361 -6.48 20.18 0.51
CA TRP A 361 -5.02 20.11 0.35
C TRP A 361 -4.34 21.23 1.14
N GLN A 362 -3.47 20.86 2.09
CA GLN A 362 -2.84 21.79 3.04
C GLN A 362 -1.33 21.94 2.83
N VAL A 363 -0.73 21.13 1.95
CA VAL A 363 0.69 21.26 1.59
C VAL A 363 0.83 22.30 0.49
N ASP A 364 1.81 23.20 0.61
CA ASP A 364 1.94 24.33 -0.31
C ASP A 364 3.22 24.22 -1.16
N GLY A 365 3.03 23.98 -2.46
CA GLY A 365 4.10 23.91 -3.44
C GLY A 365 5.08 22.76 -3.16
N ASP A 366 6.33 22.95 -3.54
CA ASP A 366 7.41 22.00 -3.33
C ASP A 366 7.94 22.09 -1.89
N ALA A 367 7.11 21.66 -0.95
CA ALA A 367 7.43 21.72 0.47
C ALA A 367 8.69 20.88 0.76
N LYS A 368 9.66 21.49 1.45
CA LYS A 368 10.90 20.80 1.84
C LYS A 368 10.57 19.51 2.59
N LEU A 369 11.05 18.39 2.05
CA LEU A 369 10.87 17.09 2.66
C LEU A 369 11.58 17.01 4.02
N PRO A 370 10.97 16.36 5.03
CA PRO A 370 11.63 16.12 6.30
C PRO A 370 12.88 15.26 6.08
N THR A 371 13.96 15.54 6.82
CA THR A 371 15.03 14.55 6.97
C THR A 371 14.59 13.48 7.97
N LEU A 372 15.25 12.33 7.97
CA LEU A 372 14.96 11.24 8.88
C LEU A 372 14.92 11.73 10.35
N GLY A 373 13.77 11.53 11.01
CA GLY A 373 13.52 11.94 12.40
C GLY A 373 13.03 13.38 12.59
N GLN A 374 12.91 14.19 11.54
CA GLN A 374 12.34 15.54 11.63
C GLN A 374 10.82 15.53 11.58
N ILE A 375 10.20 16.40 12.39
CA ILE A 375 8.79 16.75 12.30
C ILE A 375 8.72 18.15 11.68
N LEU A 376 7.96 18.30 10.60
CA LEU A 376 7.64 19.58 10.00
C LEU A 376 6.66 20.35 10.90
N ALA A 377 6.94 21.63 11.16
CA ALA A 377 6.02 22.50 11.85
C ALA A 377 4.77 22.71 11.00
N VAL A 378 3.66 22.07 11.37
CA VAL A 378 2.35 22.33 10.75
C VAL A 378 1.93 23.75 11.15
N LYS A 379 1.67 24.63 10.19
CA LYS A 379 1.10 25.96 10.44
C LYS A 379 -0.24 25.76 11.15
N THR A 380 -0.22 25.88 12.47
CA THR A 380 -1.45 26.04 13.24
C THR A 380 -1.90 27.47 13.00
N GLU A 381 -3.11 27.66 12.48
CA GLU A 381 -3.83 28.94 12.57
C GLU A 381 -4.09 29.21 14.06
N THR A 382 -3.09 29.71 14.77
CA THR A 382 -3.21 30.28 16.10
C THR A 382 -2.62 31.68 16.08
N GLY A 383 -3.45 32.64 16.46
CA GLY A 383 -3.18 34.06 16.38
C GLY A 383 -1.86 34.47 17.03
N SER A 384 -1.25 35.45 16.39
CA SER A 384 -0.18 36.33 16.85
C SER A 384 0.06 36.33 18.37
N LEU A 385 1.20 35.78 18.80
CA LEU A 385 1.92 36.27 19.98
C LEU A 385 3.42 36.35 19.65
N ALA A 386 3.98 37.53 19.96
CA ALA A 386 5.28 38.01 19.55
C ALA A 386 6.45 37.11 19.97
N THR A 387 7.41 36.94 19.07
CA THR A 387 8.74 36.41 19.38
C THR A 387 9.66 37.59 19.71
N GLU A 388 10.03 37.74 20.98
CA GLU A 388 11.19 38.56 21.35
C GLU A 388 12.49 37.75 21.18
N THR A 389 13.46 38.47 20.65
CA THR A 389 14.76 38.08 20.12
C THR A 389 15.70 37.54 21.20
N GLY A 390 16.21 36.32 21.03
CA GLY A 390 17.34 35.78 21.80
C GLY A 390 18.66 36.00 21.07
N THR A 391 19.31 37.13 21.30
CA THR A 391 20.66 37.43 20.80
C THR A 391 21.70 36.69 21.64
N SER A 392 22.57 35.95 20.96
CA SER A 392 23.76 35.31 21.51
C SER A 392 24.78 36.34 22.01
N THR A 393 25.26 36.17 23.25
CA THR A 393 26.54 36.78 23.66
C THR A 393 27.29 35.88 24.63
N ALA A 394 28.60 35.84 24.42
CA ALA A 394 29.59 34.95 25.00
C ALA A 394 29.77 35.14 26.52
N GLU A 395 30.06 34.02 27.20
CA GLU A 395 30.51 33.97 28.59
C GLU A 395 32.00 34.38 28.67
N SER A 396 32.26 35.40 29.47
CA SER A 396 33.58 35.71 30.00
C SER A 396 33.54 35.64 31.53
N THR A 397 34.50 34.89 32.05
CA THR A 397 34.81 34.59 33.45
C THR A 397 34.99 35.81 34.35
N SER A 398 34.46 35.73 35.58
CA SER A 398 35.14 36.28 36.77
C SER A 398 34.61 35.65 38.07
N ASP A 399 35.56 35.18 38.86
CA ASP A 399 35.51 34.60 40.20
C ASP A 399 35.06 35.60 41.29
N SER A 400 34.35 35.12 42.32
CA SER A 400 34.62 35.44 43.74
C SER A 400 33.73 34.63 44.71
N THR A 401 34.42 33.89 45.58
CA THR A 401 34.08 33.25 46.88
C THR A 401 33.33 34.18 47.86
N SER A 402 32.58 33.77 48.90
CA SER A 402 32.83 32.76 49.96
C SER A 402 31.61 32.58 50.91
N ASP A 403 31.49 31.38 51.51
CA ASP A 403 30.99 30.96 52.85
C ASP A 403 29.58 31.35 53.34
N GLY A 404 28.81 30.50 54.03
CA GLY A 404 29.05 29.14 54.54
C GLY A 404 27.92 28.60 55.43
N SER A 405 27.91 27.26 55.56
CA SER A 405 27.56 26.42 56.73
C SER A 405 26.09 26.16 57.18
N THR A 406 25.73 24.88 57.02
CA THR A 406 25.15 23.92 58.01
C THR A 406 23.74 24.07 58.58
N GLY A 407 22.98 22.96 58.51
CA GLY A 407 21.90 22.65 59.45
C GLY A 407 21.01 21.49 58.99
N ALA A 408 21.26 20.30 59.52
CA ALA A 408 20.50 19.08 59.24
C ALA A 408 19.23 18.94 60.10
N ALA A 409 18.34 18.06 59.61
CA ALA A 409 17.54 17.08 60.35
C ALA A 409 16.02 17.33 60.57
N THR A 410 15.27 16.36 60.01
CA THR A 410 14.22 15.51 60.62
C THR A 410 12.76 15.96 60.71
N THR A 411 11.91 15.12 60.06
CA THR A 411 10.59 14.57 60.47
C THR A 411 9.43 15.56 60.69
N SER A 412 8.17 15.30 60.30
CA SER A 412 7.37 14.09 60.48
C SER A 412 6.09 14.14 59.62
N LYS A 413 5.59 12.97 59.22
CA LYS A 413 4.19 12.72 58.82
C LYS A 413 3.29 12.74 60.08
N PRO A 414 1.96 12.93 59.97
CA PRO A 414 1.11 11.73 60.01
C PRO A 414 -0.14 11.78 59.10
N ASP A 415 -0.64 10.58 58.82
CA ASP A 415 -1.95 10.24 58.24
C ASP A 415 -3.12 10.59 59.18
N SER A 416 -4.33 10.81 58.65
CA SER A 416 -5.52 10.06 59.09
C SER A 416 -6.76 10.28 58.19
N SER A 417 -7.47 9.17 58.00
CA SER A 417 -8.72 8.89 57.31
C SER A 417 -9.99 9.36 58.03
N SER A 418 -11.11 9.52 57.30
CA SER A 418 -12.41 8.92 57.69
C SER A 418 -13.44 8.89 56.56
N SER A 419 -14.18 7.77 56.50
CA SER A 419 -15.41 7.48 55.77
C SER A 419 -16.62 8.21 56.42
N THR A 420 -17.85 8.30 55.88
CA THR A 420 -18.80 7.19 55.57
C THR A 420 -20.14 7.77 55.04
N THR A 421 -20.82 7.05 54.11
CA THR A 421 -22.31 6.84 53.91
C THR A 421 -23.28 8.04 53.79
N SER A 422 -24.40 8.07 53.04
CA SER A 422 -25.04 7.40 51.88
C SER A 422 -26.54 7.74 51.97
N SER A 423 -27.23 8.09 50.87
CA SER A 423 -28.67 7.84 50.63
C SER A 423 -29.09 8.24 49.20
N ALA A 424 -29.93 7.39 48.59
CA ALA A 424 -30.59 7.47 47.28
C ALA A 424 -31.61 8.64 47.22
N ASP A 425 -32.23 9.06 46.10
CA ASP A 425 -32.70 8.35 44.90
C ASP A 425 -33.13 9.40 43.84
N SER A 426 -33.18 9.03 42.56
CA SER A 426 -34.06 9.52 41.46
C SER A 426 -33.35 9.47 40.10
N ALA A 427 -33.89 8.62 39.23
CA ALA A 427 -33.45 8.34 37.88
C ALA A 427 -33.84 9.44 36.88
N GLU A 428 -32.95 9.75 35.95
CA GLU A 428 -33.31 10.19 34.60
C GLU A 428 -32.26 9.66 33.59
N THR A 429 -32.78 9.08 32.52
CA THR A 429 -32.09 8.32 31.47
C THR A 429 -31.34 9.23 30.50
N SER A 430 -30.04 8.98 30.29
CA SER A 430 -29.36 9.32 29.04
C SER A 430 -28.29 8.26 28.74
N ASN A 431 -28.42 7.65 27.56
CA ASN A 431 -27.48 6.65 27.03
C ASN A 431 -26.16 7.35 26.66
N GLY A 432 -25.19 7.27 27.56
CA GLY A 432 -23.78 7.56 27.29
C GLY A 432 -22.99 6.26 27.25
N SER A 433 -22.44 5.91 26.09
CA SER A 433 -21.46 4.83 25.96
C SER A 433 -20.18 5.19 26.74
N PRO A 434 -19.64 4.31 27.61
CA PRO A 434 -18.45 4.65 28.39
C PRO A 434 -17.16 4.55 27.57
N LEU A 435 -16.31 5.56 27.71
CA LEU A 435 -14.90 5.54 27.34
C LEU A 435 -14.09 4.52 28.18
N ASP A 436 -13.09 3.96 27.50
CA ASP A 436 -11.80 3.45 27.97
C ASP A 436 -11.72 2.15 28.81
N LYS A 437 -11.29 1.08 28.13
CA LYS A 437 -10.04 0.38 28.50
C LYS A 437 -9.15 0.19 27.27
N ARG A 438 -8.00 0.85 27.32
CA ARG A 438 -6.93 0.89 26.33
C ARG A 438 -6.16 -0.44 26.27
N VAL A 439 -5.53 -0.63 25.10
CA VAL A 439 -4.41 -1.54 24.78
C VAL A 439 -4.78 -3.01 24.55
N THR A 440 -5.26 -3.33 23.34
CA THR A 440 -4.73 -4.42 22.47
C THR A 440 -5.47 -4.40 21.12
N ALA A 441 -4.77 -4.73 20.03
CA ALA A 441 -5.26 -4.94 18.66
C ALA A 441 -5.62 -3.67 17.85
N PHE A 442 -4.61 -3.07 17.21
CA PHE A 442 -4.77 -2.34 15.95
C PHE A 442 -4.04 -3.15 14.87
N GLY A 443 -4.79 -3.64 13.90
CA GLY A 443 -4.35 -4.51 12.82
C GLY A 443 -5.55 -5.33 12.35
N ALA A 444 -6.04 -5.01 11.15
CA ALA A 444 -7.31 -5.45 10.55
C ALA A 444 -8.57 -4.80 11.15
N GLY A 445 -9.19 -3.91 10.38
CA GLY A 445 -10.53 -3.40 10.66
C GLY A 445 -10.71 -1.90 10.48
N LEU A 446 -10.56 -1.40 9.25
CA LEU A 446 -11.22 -0.17 8.80
C LEU A 446 -11.35 -0.12 7.27
N VAL A 447 -11.88 -1.21 6.69
CA VAL A 447 -12.60 -1.15 5.41
C VAL A 447 -14.06 -1.43 5.75
N GLY A 448 -14.83 -0.36 5.92
CA GLY A 448 -16.24 -0.46 6.29
C GLY A 448 -16.71 0.74 7.08
N VAL A 449 -16.94 1.86 6.37
CA VAL A 449 -18.11 2.77 6.46
C VAL A 449 -17.74 4.05 5.69
N VAL A 450 -17.91 4.04 4.36
CA VAL A 450 -18.35 5.21 3.57
C VAL A 450 -19.21 4.69 2.41
N LEU A 451 -20.41 4.21 2.73
CA LEU A 451 -21.46 3.96 1.74
C LEU A 451 -22.73 4.58 2.31
N GLY A 452 -22.94 5.86 1.97
CA GLY A 452 -24.14 6.58 2.37
C GLY A 452 -24.01 8.10 2.46
N ALA A 453 -23.65 8.77 1.36
CA ALA A 453 -24.07 10.16 1.06
C ALA A 453 -23.51 10.64 -0.30
N ALA A 454 -23.98 10.08 -1.41
CA ALA A 454 -23.74 10.65 -2.75
C ALA A 454 -24.89 10.35 -3.72
N VAL A 455 -26.13 10.46 -3.24
CA VAL A 455 -27.30 10.61 -4.11
C VAL A 455 -28.05 11.82 -3.58
N LEU A 456 -28.12 12.88 -4.40
CA LEU A 456 -28.65 14.24 -4.19
C LEU A 456 -27.57 15.32 -3.98
N LEU A 457 -26.85 15.62 -5.07
CA LEU A 457 -26.89 16.93 -5.74
C LEU A 457 -26.22 16.86 -7.11
#